data_AF-A0A843HXN4-F1
#
_entry.id   AF-A0A843HXN4-F1
#
_cell.length_a   1.000
_cell.length_b   1.000
_cell.length_c   1.000
_cell.angle_alpha   90.00
_cell.angle_beta   90.00
_cell.angle_gamma   90.00
#
_symmetry.space_group_name_H-M   'P 1'
#
loop_
_entity.id
_entity.type
_entity.pdbx_description
1 polymer ?
#
loop_
_entity_poly.entity_id
_entity_poly.type
_entity_poly.pdbx_seq_one_letter_code
_entity_poly.pdbx_strand_id
1 'polypeptide(L)'
;MSLVIKKFVELEGGGKELERMLSSLWNDKITKLSVNELQTLEKTEGKDLVLYVYKGSIVAILHKRSGLFLLVYTVSALELETLRYIVEKSKNPDEDFISLVYEYLNKGNSRLGLNPQSHTPQSP
;
A
#
# COMPACT_ATOMS: atom_id res chain seq x y z
N MET A 1 5.83 10.60 -8.43
CA MET A 1 4.45 10.27 -8.86
C MET A 1 4.47 9.18 -9.92
N SER A 2 5.14 9.37 -11.06
CA SER A 2 5.29 8.31 -12.10
C SER A 2 5.90 7.00 -11.60
N LEU A 3 6.85 7.05 -10.66
CA LEU A 3 7.52 5.84 -10.18
C LEU A 3 6.61 4.90 -9.37
N VAL A 4 5.70 5.44 -8.56
CA VAL A 4 4.74 4.64 -7.77
C VAL A 4 3.81 3.89 -8.71
N ILE A 5 3.26 4.61 -9.70
CA ILE A 5 2.31 4.06 -10.68
C ILE A 5 3.00 3.03 -11.56
N LYS A 6 4.21 3.31 -12.07
CA LYS A 6 5.00 2.33 -12.84
C LYS A 6 5.22 1.03 -12.07
N LYS A 7 5.68 1.13 -10.82
CA LYS A 7 5.95 -0.05 -10.00
C LYS A 7 4.69 -0.83 -9.65
N PHE A 8 3.56 -0.15 -9.52
CA PHE A 8 2.27 -0.79 -9.34
C PHE A 8 1.82 -1.52 -10.62
N VAL A 9 1.93 -0.87 -11.79
CA VAL A 9 1.63 -1.49 -13.10
C VAL A 9 2.50 -2.71 -13.37
N GLU A 10 3.79 -2.66 -13.01
CA GLU A 10 4.70 -3.80 -13.09
C GLU A 10 4.23 -4.96 -12.20
N LEU A 11 3.75 -4.67 -10.98
CA LEU A 11 3.18 -5.68 -10.08
C LEU A 11 1.90 -6.31 -10.64
N GLU A 12 1.05 -5.53 -11.32
CA GLU A 12 -0.14 -6.03 -12.01
C GLU A 12 0.16 -6.80 -13.31
N GLY A 13 1.41 -6.78 -13.79
CA GLY A 13 1.77 -7.32 -15.12
C GLY A 13 1.18 -6.50 -16.29
N GLY A 14 0.83 -5.24 -16.05
CA GLY A 14 0.23 -4.36 -17.03
C GLY A 14 1.23 -3.59 -17.90
N GLY A 15 0.70 -2.89 -18.90
CA GLY A 15 1.49 -2.12 -19.87
C GLY A 15 1.29 -0.61 -19.80
N LYS A 16 1.84 0.11 -20.79
CA LYS A 16 1.80 1.59 -20.89
C LYS A 16 0.38 2.18 -20.92
N GLU A 17 -0.60 1.43 -21.40
CA GLU A 17 -1.99 1.86 -21.44
C GLU A 17 -2.58 2.00 -20.03
N LEU A 18 -2.37 0.96 -19.21
CA LEU A 18 -2.74 0.97 -17.80
C LEU A 18 -2.00 2.08 -17.04
N GLU A 19 -0.69 2.25 -17.30
CA GLU A 19 0.09 3.35 -16.70
C GLU A 19 -0.53 4.72 -16.98
N ARG A 20 -0.96 4.97 -18.22
CA ARG A 20 -1.64 6.22 -18.60
C ARG A 20 -2.97 6.40 -17.89
N MET A 21 -3.79 5.35 -17.86
CA MET A 21 -5.09 5.38 -17.19
C MET A 21 -4.92 5.69 -15.69
N LEU A 22 -4.06 4.94 -15.00
CA LEU A 22 -3.81 5.12 -13.57
C LEU A 22 -3.18 6.48 -13.26
N SER A 23 -2.28 6.97 -14.13
CA SER A 23 -1.73 8.33 -13.99
C SER A 23 -2.80 9.41 -14.07
N SER A 24 -3.79 9.26 -14.96
CA SER A 24 -4.91 10.20 -15.07
C SER A 24 -5.84 10.11 -13.85
N LEU A 25 -6.11 8.90 -13.35
CA LEU A 25 -7.04 8.69 -12.24
C LEU A 25 -6.46 9.09 -10.88
N TRP A 26 -5.14 8.99 -10.72
CA TRP A 26 -4.49 9.13 -9.41
C TRP A 26 -3.63 10.39 -9.25
N ASN A 27 -3.50 11.22 -10.30
CA ASN A 27 -2.72 12.48 -10.26
C ASN A 27 -3.13 13.40 -9.09
N ASP A 28 -4.40 13.40 -8.68
CA ASP A 28 -4.93 14.23 -7.58
C ASP A 28 -4.91 13.53 -6.20
N LYS A 29 -4.63 12.22 -6.15
CA LYS A 29 -4.79 11.39 -4.95
C LYS A 29 -3.47 10.91 -4.35
N ILE A 30 -2.34 11.53 -4.69
CA ILE A 30 -1.02 11.11 -4.18
C ILE A 30 -0.36 12.28 -3.47
N THR A 31 -0.27 12.23 -2.14
CA THR A 31 0.50 13.23 -1.39
C THR A 31 1.25 12.66 -0.20
N LYS A 32 2.39 13.32 0.04
CA LYS A 32 3.45 13.03 0.99
C LYS A 32 2.92 12.90 2.41
N LEU A 33 3.19 11.75 3.02
CA LEU A 33 3.03 11.50 4.45
C LEU A 33 3.92 12.45 5.24
N SER A 34 3.37 13.10 6.27
CA SER A 34 4.17 13.75 7.29
C SER A 34 4.70 12.69 8.26
N VAL A 35 6.01 12.65 8.47
CA VAL A 35 6.70 11.58 9.23
C VAL A 35 6.30 11.56 10.71
N ASN A 36 5.78 12.68 11.22
CA ASN A 36 5.46 12.86 12.63
C ASN A 36 4.14 12.17 13.07
N GLU A 37 3.33 11.68 12.13
CA GLU A 37 2.03 11.04 12.39
C GLU A 37 2.11 9.49 12.42
N LEU A 38 3.27 8.91 12.13
CA LEU A 38 3.46 7.46 11.89
C LEU A 38 4.11 6.73 13.08
N GLN A 39 3.72 7.04 14.31
CA GLN A 39 4.13 6.20 15.44
C GLN A 39 3.32 4.89 15.40
N THR A 40 3.99 3.81 14.99
CA THR A 40 3.40 2.46 14.94
C THR A 40 2.98 2.02 16.34
N LEU A 41 1.70 1.72 16.51
CA LEU A 41 1.13 1.12 17.72
C LEU A 41 1.25 -0.40 17.66
N GLU A 42 0.94 -0.98 16.50
CA GLU A 42 0.93 -2.41 16.31
C GLU A 42 1.45 -2.78 14.93
N LYS A 43 1.99 -4.00 14.84
CA LYS A 43 2.50 -4.57 13.59
C LYS A 43 2.03 -6.01 13.48
N THR A 44 1.41 -6.33 12.35
CA THR A 44 1.08 -7.70 11.96
C THR A 44 1.90 -8.03 10.72
N GLU A 45 2.65 -9.12 10.76
CA GLU A 45 3.57 -9.51 9.69
C GLU A 45 3.15 -10.84 9.07
N GLY A 46 2.88 -10.80 7.76
CA GLY A 46 2.68 -11.97 6.92
C GLY A 46 3.93 -12.31 6.11
N LYS A 47 3.77 -13.21 5.13
CA LYS A 47 4.85 -13.63 4.23
C LYS A 47 5.43 -12.43 3.46
N ASP A 48 4.62 -11.84 2.58
CA ASP A 48 5.01 -10.73 1.71
C ASP A 48 4.27 -9.42 2.01
N LEU A 49 3.36 -9.43 2.99
CA LEU A 49 2.62 -8.26 3.46
C LEU A 49 2.98 -7.92 4.90
N VAL A 50 2.95 -6.64 5.24
CA VAL A 50 3.05 -6.14 6.62
C VAL A 50 1.97 -5.10 6.84
N LEU A 51 1.17 -5.27 7.89
CA LEU A 51 0.24 -4.26 8.38
C LEU A 51 0.91 -3.49 9.52
N TYR A 52 0.92 -2.17 9.40
CA TYR A 52 1.24 -1.23 10.47
C TYR A 52 -0.03 -0.52 10.90
N VAL A 53 -0.29 -0.48 12.19
CA VAL A 53 -1.41 0.26 12.78
C VAL A 53 -0.84 1.50 13.48
N TYR A 54 -1.41 2.66 13.18
CA TYR A 54 -1.04 3.94 13.76
C TYR A 54 -2.19 4.51 14.59
N LYS A 55 -1.91 5.59 15.33
CA LYS A 55 -2.95 6.35 16.03
C LYS A 55 -3.97 6.92 15.03
N GLY A 56 -5.21 7.10 15.50
CA GLY A 56 -6.28 7.75 14.72
C GLY A 56 -6.91 6.86 13.65
N SER A 57 -6.93 5.54 13.84
CA SER A 57 -7.50 4.58 12.87
C SER A 57 -6.85 4.65 11.49
N ILE A 58 -5.54 4.91 11.47
CA ILE A 58 -4.73 4.94 10.26
C ILE A 58 -3.94 3.64 10.20
N VAL A 59 -3.89 3.01 9.03
CA VAL A 59 -3.09 1.81 8.81
C VAL A 59 -2.27 1.93 7.54
N ALA A 60 -1.12 1.24 7.48
CA ALA A 60 -0.38 1.03 6.25
C ALA A 60 -0.19 -0.46 5.99
N ILE A 61 -0.43 -0.88 4.76
CA ILE A 61 -0.13 -2.22 4.28
C ILE A 61 1.06 -2.11 3.35
N LEU A 62 2.20 -2.68 3.72
CA LEU A 62 3.41 -2.74 2.93
C LEU A 62 3.47 -4.06 2.17
N HIS A 63 3.58 -3.99 0.85
CA HIS A 63 3.96 -5.12 0.02
C HIS A 63 5.49 -5.19 -0.07
N LYS A 64 6.09 -6.16 0.61
CA LYS A 64 7.55 -6.25 0.83
C LYS A 64 8.33 -6.28 -0.49
N ARG A 65 7.88 -7.10 -1.45
CA ARG A 65 8.60 -7.34 -2.71
C ARG A 65 8.68 -6.10 -3.60
N SER A 66 7.55 -5.40 -3.75
CA SER A 66 7.51 -4.17 -4.55
C SER A 66 7.89 -2.94 -3.73
N GLY A 67 7.96 -3.02 -2.39
CA GLY A 67 8.15 -1.85 -1.55
C GLY A 67 7.03 -0.81 -1.66
N LEU A 68 5.91 -1.14 -2.29
CA LEU A 68 4.73 -0.30 -2.32
C LEU A 68 4.00 -0.40 -0.99
N PHE A 69 3.41 0.69 -0.53
CA PHE A 69 2.50 0.65 0.60
C PHE A 69 1.19 1.34 0.28
N LEU A 70 0.10 0.76 0.77
CA LEU A 70 -1.23 1.36 0.80
C LEU A 70 -1.47 1.91 2.19
N LEU A 71 -1.64 3.22 2.31
CA LEU A 71 -2.06 3.90 3.53
C LEU A 71 -3.56 4.12 3.49
N VAL A 72 -4.27 3.71 4.53
CA VAL A 72 -5.73 3.85 4.63
C VAL A 72 -6.06 4.65 5.90
N TYR A 73 -6.92 5.66 5.74
CA TYR A 73 -7.42 6.48 6.84
C TYR A 73 -8.80 5.99 7.29
N THR A 74 -9.15 6.30 8.54
CA THR A 74 -10.48 6.05 9.12
C THR A 74 -10.94 4.59 9.01
N VAL A 75 -10.04 3.64 9.29
CA VAL A 75 -10.33 2.21 9.27
C VAL A 75 -11.18 1.81 10.47
N SER A 76 -12.31 1.13 10.22
CA SER A 76 -13.16 0.59 11.29
C SER A 76 -12.51 -0.62 11.96
N ALA A 77 -12.98 -0.99 13.15
CA ALA A 77 -12.46 -2.17 13.87
C ALA A 77 -12.63 -3.47 13.05
N LEU A 78 -13.74 -3.62 12.34
CA LEU A 78 -13.99 -4.79 11.49
C LEU A 78 -13.05 -4.83 10.28
N GLU A 79 -12.85 -3.69 9.61
CA GLU A 79 -11.88 -3.59 8.52
C GLU A 79 -10.47 -3.89 9.01
N LEU A 80 -10.08 -3.39 10.19
CA LEU A 80 -8.77 -3.67 10.78
C LEU A 80 -8.53 -5.17 10.97
N GLU A 81 -9.47 -5.89 11.58
CA GLU A 81 -9.34 -7.34 11.77
C GLU A 81 -9.34 -8.11 10.45
N THR A 82 -10.12 -7.64 9.46
CA THR A 82 -10.10 -8.19 8.11
C THR A 82 -8.73 -8.02 7.46
N LEU A 83 -8.13 -6.82 7.58
CA LEU A 83 -6.79 -6.53 7.06
C LEU A 83 -5.72 -7.38 7.75
N ARG A 84 -5.80 -7.55 9.08
CA ARG A 84 -4.89 -8.47 9.80
C ARG A 84 -4.98 -9.88 9.25
N TYR A 85 -6.20 -10.39 9.11
CA TYR A 85 -6.44 -11.73 8.59
C TYR A 85 -5.85 -11.91 7.19
N ILE A 86 -6.11 -10.97 6.28
CA ILE A 86 -5.55 -11.01 4.91
C ILE A 86 -4.02 -11.03 4.98
N VAL A 87 -3.41 -10.12 5.75
CA VAL A 87 -1.94 -10.07 5.87
C VAL A 87 -1.36 -11.38 6.40
N GLU A 88 -1.95 -11.98 7.43
CA GLU A 88 -1.44 -13.21 8.04
C GLU A 88 -1.68 -14.47 7.19
N LYS A 89 -2.80 -14.54 6.48
CA LYS A 89 -3.28 -15.78 5.85
C LYS A 89 -3.25 -15.76 4.32
N SER A 90 -2.85 -14.64 3.71
CA SER A 90 -2.75 -14.50 2.27
C SER A 90 -1.97 -15.66 1.64
N LYS A 91 -2.56 -16.26 0.60
CA LYS A 91 -1.91 -17.24 -0.28
C LYS A 91 -1.30 -16.58 -1.51
N ASN A 92 -1.93 -15.50 -1.98
CA ASN A 92 -1.54 -14.73 -3.16
C ASN A 92 -1.36 -13.24 -2.77
N PRO A 93 -0.25 -12.90 -2.09
CA PRO A 93 -0.07 -11.58 -1.48
C PRO A 93 -0.04 -10.44 -2.50
N ASP A 94 0.44 -10.70 -3.72
CA ASP A 94 0.49 -9.73 -4.80
C ASP A 94 -0.95 -9.37 -5.25
N GLU A 95 -1.81 -10.38 -5.50
CA GLU A 95 -3.21 -10.21 -5.88
C GLU A 95 -4.05 -9.56 -4.77
N ASP A 96 -3.83 -9.99 -3.52
CA ASP A 96 -4.51 -9.42 -2.36
C ASP A 96 -4.14 -7.95 -2.18
N PHE A 97 -2.85 -7.59 -2.33
CA PHE A 97 -2.42 -6.20 -2.26
C PHE A 97 -3.05 -5.34 -3.36
N ILE A 98 -3.04 -5.82 -4.61
CA ILE A 98 -3.67 -5.14 -5.75
C ILE A 98 -5.16 -4.91 -5.49
N SER A 99 -5.87 -5.94 -5.04
CA SER A 99 -7.31 -5.87 -4.74
C SER A 99 -7.61 -4.83 -3.67
N LEU A 100 -6.81 -4.79 -2.60
CA LEU A 100 -6.92 -3.79 -1.53
C LEU A 100 -6.65 -2.37 -2.06
N VAL A 101 -5.66 -2.20 -2.92
CA VAL A 101 -5.36 -0.90 -3.53
C VAL A 101 -6.56 -0.38 -4.31
N TYR A 102 -7.19 -1.20 -5.17
CA TYR A 102 -8.40 -0.80 -5.88
C TYR A 102 -9.56 -0.48 -4.95
N GLU A 103 -9.86 -1.36 -4.00
CA GLU A 103 -10.96 -1.20 -3.04
C GLU A 103 -10.86 0.15 -2.31
N TYR A 104 -9.71 0.43 -1.71
CA TYR A 104 -9.57 1.62 -0.87
C TYR A 104 -9.33 2.91 -1.67
N LEU A 105 -8.66 2.85 -2.82
CA LEU A 105 -8.52 4.05 -3.67
C LEU A 105 -9.87 4.51 -4.24
N ASN A 106 -10.77 3.55 -4.54
CA ASN A 106 -12.13 3.84 -4.96
C ASN A 106 -12.94 4.51 -3.86
N LYS A 107 -12.78 4.09 -2.60
CA LYS A 107 -13.39 4.75 -1.42
C LYS A 107 -12.86 6.16 -1.17
N GLY A 108 -11.67 6.50 -1.68
CA GLY A 108 -11.10 7.85 -1.62
C GLY A 108 -10.39 8.21 -0.31
N ASN A 109 -10.41 7.32 0.69
CA ASN A 109 -9.78 7.47 1.99
C ASN A 109 -8.40 6.78 2.08
N SER A 110 -7.70 6.60 0.96
CA SER A 110 -6.39 5.96 0.94
C SER A 110 -5.40 6.62 0.00
N ARG A 111 -4.13 6.25 0.16
CA ARG A 111 -2.98 6.76 -0.60
C ARG A 111 -2.01 5.61 -0.88
N LEU A 112 -1.55 5.50 -2.13
CA LEU A 112 -0.50 4.57 -2.53
C LEU A 112 0.86 5.28 -2.54
N GLY A 113 1.89 4.65 -2.01
CA GLY A 113 3.24 5.21 -1.92
C GLY A 113 4.34 4.17 -2.06
N LEU A 114 5.58 4.65 -2.00
CA LEU A 114 6.80 3.83 -1.97
C LEU A 114 7.45 3.94 -0.60
N ASN A 115 7.78 2.80 0.00
CA ASN A 115 8.60 2.77 1.19
C ASN A 115 10.04 3.12 0.81
N PRO A 116 10.62 4.22 1.30
CA PRO A 116 11.99 4.60 0.96
C PRO A 116 13.04 3.57 1.39
N GLN A 117 12.73 2.69 2.34
CA GLN A 117 13.67 1.66 2.83
C GLN A 117 13.80 0.43 1.92
N SER A 118 12.93 0.27 0.91
CA SER A 118 13.04 -0.84 -0.06
C SER A 118 13.99 -0.55 -1.23
N HIS A 119 14.65 0.62 -1.24
CA HIS A 119 15.51 1.10 -2.33
C HIS A 119 16.93 1.46 -1.86
N THR A 120 17.43 0.86 -0.79
CA THR A 120 18.87 0.76 -0.61
C THR A 120 19.35 -0.42 -1.44
N PRO A 121 19.97 -0.23 -2.62
CA PRO A 121 20.77 -1.29 -3.21
C PRO A 121 21.80 -1.67 -2.15
N GLN A 122 21.78 -2.95 -1.75
CA GLN A 122 22.95 -3.48 -1.06
C GLN A 122 24.11 -3.33 -2.04
N SER A 123 25.12 -2.58 -1.62
CA SER A 123 26.37 -2.40 -2.36
C SER A 123 27.50 -2.49 -1.34
N PRO A 124 28.63 -3.12 -1.69
CA PRO A 124 28.85 -4.36 -2.43
C PRO A 124 28.98 -5.58 -1.51
#